data_AF-A0A351Y764-F1
#
_entry.id   AF-A0A351Y764-F1
#
_cell.length_a   1.000
_cell.length_b   1.000
_cell.length_c   1.000
_cell.angle_alpha   90.00
_cell.angle_beta   90.00
_cell.angle_gamma   90.00
#
_symmetry.space_group_name_H-M   'P 1'
#
loop_
_entity.id
_entity.type
_entity.pdbx_description
1 polymer ?
#
loop_
_entity_poly.entity_id
_entity_poly.type
_entity_poly.pdbx_seq_one_letter_code
_entity_poly.pdbx_strand_id
1 'polypeptide(L)' 'MKKGTAVKNIRLVAGDPELIEGRVEGVVMYLKTCFVKKLTKK' A
#
# COMPACT_ATOMS: atom_id res chain seq x y z
N MET A 1 -2.97 10.33 -6.26
CA MET A 1 -1.77 9.45 -6.36
C MET A 1 -1.48 9.16 -7.82
N LYS A 2 -0.22 8.96 -8.19
CA LYS A 2 0.19 8.63 -9.56
C LYS A 2 0.84 7.25 -9.62
N LYS A 3 0.89 6.64 -10.80
CA LYS A 3 1.61 5.37 -10.99
C LYS A 3 3.08 5.53 -10.59
N GLY A 4 3.61 4.57 -9.85
CA GLY A 4 4.99 4.60 -9.35
C GLY A 4 5.17 5.29 -7.99
N THR A 5 4.12 5.85 -7.39
CA THR A 5 4.15 6.28 -5.98
C THR A 5 4.49 5.07 -5.09
N ALA A 6 5.56 5.19 -4.31
CA ALA A 6 5.98 4.14 -3.39
C ALA A 6 5.17 4.18 -2.09
N VAL A 7 4.58 3.04 -1.74
CA VAL A 7 3.89 2.82 -0.47
C VAL A 7 4.84 2.04 0.44
N LYS A 8 5.10 2.56 1.64
CA LYS A 8 6.03 1.96 2.61
C LYS A 8 5.29 1.58 3.90
N ASN A 9 5.90 0.73 4.72
CA ASN A 9 5.37 0.28 6.01
C ASN A 9 3.94 -0.26 5.92
N ILE A 10 3.69 -1.14 4.95
CA ILE A 10 2.35 -1.67 4.70
C ILE A 10 1.95 -2.77 5.69
N ARG A 11 0.65 -2.84 6.00
CA ARG A 11 0.02 -3.90 6.80
C ARG A 11 -1.33 -4.27 6.18
N LEU A 12 -1.72 -5.54 6.30
CA LEU A 12 -3.08 -5.96 5.95
C LEU A 12 -4.07 -5.41 6.99
N VAL A 13 -5.23 -4.98 6.53
CA VAL A 13 -6.32 -4.57 7.43
C VAL A 13 -6.96 -5.82 8.02
N ALA A 14 -7.16 -5.83 9.34
CA ALA A 14 -7.80 -6.96 10.01
C ALA A 14 -9.26 -7.09 9.55
N GLY A 15 -9.61 -8.27 9.03
CA GLY A 15 -10.96 -8.56 8.55
C GLY A 15 -11.25 -8.14 7.10
N ASP A 16 -10.32 -7.46 6.41
CA ASP A 16 -10.48 -7.09 5.00
C ASP A 16 -9.18 -7.34 4.19
N PRO A 17 -9.10 -8.45 3.44
CA PRO A 17 -7.93 -8.78 2.62
C PRO A 17 -7.81 -7.92 1.35
N GLU A 18 -8.85 -7.16 0.99
CA GLU A 18 -8.80 -6.24 -0.15
C GLU A 18 -8.16 -4.92 0.20
N LEU A 19 -7.94 -4.62 1.49
CA LEU A 19 -7.35 -3.37 1.97
C LEU A 19 -6.00 -3.58 2.65
N ILE A 20 -5.08 -2.67 2.38
CA ILE A 20 -3.85 -2.48 3.13
C ILE A 20 -3.80 -1.08 3.73
N GLU A 21 -3.27 -0.98 4.94
CA GLU A 21 -2.77 0.27 5.50
C GLU A 21 -1.34 0.48 5.00
N GLY A 22 -0.99 1.71 4.63
CA GLY A 22 0.38 2.04 4.23
C GLY A 22 0.70 3.52 4.40
N ARG A 23 1.98 3.85 4.23
CA ARG A 23 2.47 5.23 4.33
C ARG A 23 2.92 5.75 2.97
N VAL A 24 2.38 6.89 2.57
CA VAL A 24 2.72 7.62 1.34
C VAL A 24 3.12 9.03 1.73
N GLU A 25 4.34 9.44 1.37
CA GLU A 25 4.86 10.81 1.64
C GLU A 25 4.68 11.26 3.11
N GLY A 26 4.80 10.33 4.05
CA GLY A 26 4.66 10.60 5.49
C GLY A 26 3.23 10.52 6.04
N VAL A 27 2.21 10.43 5.18
CA VAL A 27 0.80 10.32 5.55
C VAL A 27 0.35 8.85 5.52
N VAL A 28 -0.45 8.44 6.51
CA VAL A 28 -1.03 7.09 6.58
C VAL A 28 -2.33 7.07 5.76
N MET A 29 -2.49 6.05 4.90
CA MET A 29 -3.66 5.89 4.04
C MET A 29 -4.02 4.40 3.87
N TYR A 30 -5.29 4.13 3.58
CA TYR A 30 -5.79 2.81 3.19
C TYR A 30 -5.86 2.69 1.67
N LEU A 31 -5.37 1.57 1.13
CA LEU A 31 -5.26 1.32 -0.30
C LEU A 31 -5.79 -0.07 -0.63
N LYS A 32 -6.51 -0.20 -1.75
CA LYS A 32 -6.93 -1.51 -2.25
C LYS A 32 -5.75 -2.30 -2.80
N THR A 33 -5.69 -3.59 -2.48
CA THR A 33 -4.61 -4.50 -2.90
C THR A 33 -4.51 -4.64 -4.42
N CYS A 34 -5.63 -4.52 -5.13
CA CYS A 34 -5.68 -4.62 -6.60
C CYS A 34 -4.97 -3.47 -7.36
N PHE A 35 -4.60 -2.38 -6.69
CA PHE A 35 -3.88 -1.25 -7.31
C PHE A 35 -2.41 -1.14 -6.89
N VAL A 36 -1.90 -2.07 -6.09
CA VAL A 36 -0.51 -2.08 -5.62
C VAL A 36 0.25 -3.28 -6.16
N LYS A 37 1.54 -3.08 -6.43
CA LYS A 37 2.46 -4.15 -6.84
C LYS A 37 3.59 -4.25 -5.82
N LYS A 38 3.87 -5.46 -5.34
CA LYS A 38 5.01 -5.71 -4.45
C LYS A 38 6.30 -5.32 -5.17
N LEU A 39 7.07 -4.41 -4.58
CA LEU A 39 8.35 -3.98 -5.11
C LEU A 39 9.41 -5.03 -4.73
N THR A 40 9.79 -5.91 -5.65
CA THR A 40 10.95 -6.79 -5.48
C THR A 40 12.21 -6.04 -5.91
N LYS A 41 13.24 -6.02 -5.06
CA LYS A 41 14.59 -5.68 -5.51
C LYS A 41 15.16 -6.91 -6.24
N LYS A 42 15.73 -6.70 -7.42
CA LYS A 42 16.62 -7.70 -8.05
C LYS A 42 17.86 -7.88 -7.20
#